data_AF-A0A6N8HGL3-F1
#
_entry.id   AF-A0A6N8HGL3-F1
#
_cell.length_a   1.000
_cell.length_b   1.000
_cell.length_c   1.000
_cell.angle_alpha   90.00
_cell.angle_beta   90.00
_cell.angle_gamma   90.00
#
_symmetry.space_group_name_H-M   'P 1'
#
loop_
_entity.id
_entity.type
_entity.pdbx_description
1 polymer ?
#
loop_
_entity_poly.entity_id
_entity_poly.type
_entity_poly.pdbx_seq_one_letter_code
_entity_poly.pdbx_strand_id
1 'polypeptide(L)'
;MQQPKQPFLETLYKTRTIGQIVLYNERRDIPRGEKAAALDFLKSEYERESTNYPYLVPDFDDEAALWGAKTLYYAAQLYLYRKDNTSQLTTILPAYPKEPDAPALLSADLCLRFLPQVVAMLKATDTEDLLIPVLNKHLEKFHYSVIGFEANPNSFNFSILNTNQCLKQLYLDRIIERKDIAFAENEEVKQWLNECLGDHKKIFWEQLTI
;
A
#
# COMPACT_ATOMS: atom_id res chain seq x y z
N MET A 1 2.49 -27.75 -13.55
CA MET A 1 2.46 -27.47 -12.09
C MET A 1 1.02 -27.50 -11.65
N GLN A 2 0.69 -28.22 -10.57
CA GLN A 2 -0.65 -28.14 -9.98
C GLN A 2 -0.82 -26.75 -9.35
N GLN A 3 -1.94 -26.08 -9.64
CA GLN A 3 -2.23 -24.81 -8.97
C GLN A 3 -2.54 -25.06 -7.49
N PRO A 4 -2.14 -24.14 -6.60
CA PRO A 4 -2.39 -24.29 -5.18
C PRO A 4 -3.88 -24.24 -4.86
N LYS A 5 -4.26 -24.88 -3.74
CA LYS A 5 -5.64 -24.90 -3.26
C LYS A 5 -6.14 -23.52 -2.83
N GLN A 6 -5.25 -22.62 -2.45
CA GLN A 6 -5.53 -21.28 -1.94
C GLN A 6 -4.57 -20.25 -2.57
N PRO A 7 -4.78 -19.89 -3.85
CA PRO A 7 -3.87 -19.01 -4.59
C PRO A 7 -3.77 -17.61 -3.99
N PHE A 8 -4.88 -17.04 -3.53
CA PHE A 8 -4.90 -15.71 -2.91
C PHE A 8 -4.11 -15.70 -1.62
N LEU A 9 -4.37 -16.63 -0.70
CA LEU A 9 -3.62 -16.73 0.56
C LEU A 9 -2.13 -16.95 0.33
N GLU A 10 -1.76 -17.83 -0.62
CA GLU A 10 -0.36 -18.07 -0.95
C GLU A 10 0.33 -16.81 -1.50
N THR A 11 -0.32 -16.05 -2.39
CA THR A 11 0.24 -14.77 -2.88
C THR A 11 0.51 -13.83 -1.71
N LEU A 12 -0.42 -13.69 -0.76
CA LEU A 12 -0.22 -12.81 0.39
C LEU A 12 0.93 -13.30 1.26
N TYR A 13 0.98 -14.59 1.57
CA TYR A 13 2.05 -15.17 2.38
C TYR A 13 3.42 -14.95 1.74
N LYS A 14 3.58 -15.24 0.44
CA LYS A 14 4.84 -15.06 -0.28
C LYS A 14 5.24 -13.59 -0.39
N THR A 15 4.28 -12.70 -0.64
CA THR A 15 4.55 -11.27 -0.74
C THR A 15 5.03 -10.73 0.60
N ARG A 16 4.37 -11.10 1.70
CA ARG A 16 4.68 -10.64 3.06
C ARG A 16 5.96 -11.23 3.65
N THR A 17 6.30 -12.46 3.30
CA THR A 17 7.46 -13.15 3.88
C THR A 17 8.75 -12.93 3.10
N ILE A 18 8.68 -12.87 1.77
CA ILE A 18 9.87 -12.82 0.90
C ILE A 18 9.77 -11.77 -0.22
N GLY A 19 8.75 -10.91 -0.21
CA GLY A 19 8.61 -9.84 -1.21
C GLY A 19 8.27 -10.32 -2.62
N GLN A 20 7.79 -11.56 -2.78
CA GLN A 20 7.49 -12.14 -4.10
C GLN A 20 5.98 -12.26 -4.31
N ILE A 21 5.52 -11.75 -5.45
CA ILE A 21 4.13 -11.89 -5.89
C ILE A 21 4.00 -13.15 -6.74
N VAL A 22 3.11 -14.06 -6.33
CA VAL A 22 2.79 -15.27 -7.11
C VAL A 22 1.68 -14.95 -8.11
N LEU A 23 1.95 -15.30 -9.37
CA LEU A 23 1.04 -15.14 -10.50
C LEU A 23 0.47 -16.50 -10.90
N TYR A 24 -0.83 -16.55 -11.21
CA TYR A 24 -1.52 -17.79 -11.56
C TYR A 24 -2.08 -17.73 -12.97
N ASN A 25 -2.22 -18.89 -13.59
CA ASN A 25 -2.58 -18.99 -15.00
C ASN A 25 -4.06 -18.73 -15.32
N GLU A 26 -4.86 -18.34 -14.33
CA GLU A 26 -6.26 -17.95 -14.51
C GLU A 26 -6.73 -17.10 -13.34
N ARG A 27 -7.61 -16.13 -13.64
CA ARG A 27 -8.34 -15.39 -12.61
C ARG A 27 -9.44 -16.28 -12.03
N ARG A 28 -9.43 -16.44 -10.72
CA ARG A 28 -10.49 -17.12 -9.95
C ARG A 28 -11.12 -16.18 -8.95
N ASP A 29 -12.40 -16.40 -8.68
CA ASP A 29 -13.06 -15.80 -7.54
C ASP A 29 -12.45 -16.34 -6.25
N ILE A 30 -12.22 -15.45 -5.29
CA ILE A 30 -11.66 -15.84 -4.00
C ILE A 30 -12.80 -16.42 -3.13
N PRO A 31 -12.77 -17.71 -2.77
CA PRO A 31 -13.81 -18.32 -1.95
C PRO A 31 -13.88 -17.70 -0.56
N ARG A 32 -15.04 -17.77 0.10
CA ARG A 32 -15.24 -17.20 1.45
C ARG A 32 -14.26 -17.77 2.47
N GLY A 33 -13.99 -19.08 2.44
CA GLY A 33 -13.05 -19.72 3.37
C GLY A 33 -11.61 -19.23 3.18
N GLU A 34 -11.21 -18.92 1.95
CA GLU A 34 -9.89 -18.37 1.67
C GLU A 34 -9.79 -16.90 2.10
N LYS A 35 -10.85 -16.10 1.92
CA LYS A 35 -10.91 -14.71 2.44
C LYS A 35 -10.75 -14.67 3.95
N ALA A 36 -11.40 -15.60 4.68
CA ALA A 36 -11.29 -15.69 6.13
C ALA A 36 -9.87 -16.04 6.57
N ALA A 37 -9.26 -17.07 5.96
CA ALA A 37 -7.88 -17.46 6.27
C ALA A 37 -6.86 -16.35 5.94
N ALA A 38 -7.07 -15.61 4.84
CA ALA A 38 -6.27 -14.45 4.49
C ALA A 38 -6.40 -13.32 5.51
N LEU A 39 -7.61 -13.07 6.02
CA LEU A 39 -7.85 -12.05 7.04
C LEU A 39 -7.19 -12.42 8.37
N ASP A 40 -7.31 -13.69 8.80
CA ASP A 40 -6.62 -14.18 10.01
C ASP A 40 -5.11 -13.99 9.90
N PHE A 41 -4.54 -14.33 8.74
CA PHE A 41 -3.12 -14.10 8.46
C PHE A 41 -2.75 -12.61 8.54
N LEU A 42 -3.49 -11.73 7.86
CA LEU A 42 -3.22 -10.28 7.86
C LEU A 42 -3.36 -9.66 9.25
N LYS A 43 -4.30 -10.14 10.06
CA LYS A 43 -4.44 -9.72 11.45
C LYS A 43 -3.22 -10.09 12.28
N SER A 44 -2.72 -11.33 12.16
CA SER A 44 -1.47 -11.73 12.82
C SER A 44 -0.25 -10.94 12.32
N GLU A 45 -0.19 -10.59 11.03
CA GLU A 45 0.84 -9.70 10.48
C GLU A 45 0.76 -8.30 11.10
N TYR A 46 -0.45 -7.75 11.22
CA TYR A 46 -0.67 -6.44 11.84
C TYR A 46 -0.29 -6.43 13.32
N GLU A 47 -0.73 -7.44 14.08
CA GLU A 47 -0.38 -7.61 15.49
C GLU A 47 1.14 -7.67 15.67
N ARG A 48 1.85 -8.36 14.75
CA ARG A 48 3.32 -8.39 14.78
C ARG A 48 3.95 -7.05 14.43
N GLU A 49 3.57 -6.41 13.33
CA GLU A 49 4.14 -5.11 12.92
C GLU A 49 3.90 -4.04 13.97
N SER A 50 2.70 -4.03 14.54
CA SER A 50 2.25 -2.99 15.46
C SER A 50 2.91 -3.03 16.84
N THR A 51 3.60 -4.13 17.20
CA THR A 51 4.46 -4.16 18.40
C THR A 51 5.56 -3.10 18.39
N ASN A 52 5.97 -2.64 17.20
CA ASN A 52 6.99 -1.62 17.02
C ASN A 52 6.41 -0.25 16.62
N TYR A 53 5.08 -0.11 16.60
CA TYR A 53 4.47 1.16 16.24
C TYR A 53 4.63 2.18 17.38
N PRO A 54 4.87 3.46 17.05
CA PRO A 54 4.97 4.51 18.05
C PRO A 54 3.57 4.91 18.55
N TYR A 55 3.51 5.58 19.71
CA TYR A 55 2.27 6.11 20.29
C TYR A 55 1.17 5.04 20.47
N LEU A 56 -0.10 5.48 20.53
CA LEU A 56 -1.25 4.59 20.56
C LEU A 56 -1.47 4.00 19.17
N VAL A 57 -1.36 2.68 19.10
CA VAL A 57 -1.57 1.88 17.89
C VAL A 57 -3.04 1.94 17.45
N PRO A 58 -3.33 2.32 16.19
CA PRO A 58 -4.68 2.21 15.63
C PRO A 58 -5.15 0.76 15.56
N ASP A 59 -6.46 0.54 15.72
CA ASP A 59 -7.04 -0.80 15.59
C ASP A 59 -6.84 -1.38 14.17
N PHE A 60 -6.93 -2.70 14.07
CA PHE A 60 -6.96 -3.39 12.77
C PHE A 60 -8.33 -3.23 12.12
N ASP A 61 -8.36 -2.85 10.83
CA ASP A 61 -9.55 -2.73 10.01
C ASP A 61 -9.62 -3.91 9.02
N ASP A 62 -10.53 -4.85 9.31
CA ASP A 62 -10.75 -6.04 8.51
C ASP A 62 -11.16 -5.72 7.06
N GLU A 63 -12.00 -4.70 6.86
CA GLU A 63 -12.52 -4.32 5.54
C GLU A 63 -11.41 -3.73 4.68
N ALA A 64 -10.60 -2.84 5.25
CA ALA A 64 -9.48 -2.20 4.56
C ALA A 64 -8.36 -3.19 4.26
N ALA A 65 -8.00 -4.07 5.21
CA ALA A 65 -7.00 -5.12 5.00
C ALA A 65 -7.39 -6.04 3.84
N LEU A 66 -8.63 -6.54 3.85
CA LEU A 66 -9.12 -7.43 2.81
C LEU A 66 -9.24 -6.72 1.46
N TRP A 67 -9.64 -5.45 1.44
CA TRP A 67 -9.69 -4.65 0.22
C TRP A 67 -8.28 -4.44 -0.36
N GLY A 68 -7.30 -4.04 0.44
CA GLY A 68 -5.92 -3.85 0.01
C GLY A 68 -5.29 -5.14 -0.53
N ALA A 69 -5.54 -6.26 0.15
CA ALA A 69 -5.09 -7.59 -0.28
C ALA A 69 -5.68 -8.00 -1.62
N LYS A 70 -6.99 -7.83 -1.81
CA LYS A 70 -7.66 -8.11 -3.09
C LYS A 70 -7.14 -7.21 -4.22
N THR A 71 -6.95 -5.93 -3.93
CA THR A 71 -6.40 -4.97 -4.89
C THR A 71 -5.03 -5.42 -5.40
N LEU A 72 -4.11 -5.76 -4.50
CA LEU A 72 -2.80 -6.29 -4.89
C LEU A 72 -2.92 -7.58 -5.71
N TYR A 73 -3.68 -8.55 -5.22
CA TYR A 73 -3.84 -9.83 -5.89
C TYR A 73 -4.39 -9.68 -7.31
N TYR A 74 -5.50 -8.95 -7.47
CA TYR A 74 -6.12 -8.78 -8.77
C TYR A 74 -5.28 -7.89 -9.70
N ALA A 75 -4.62 -6.86 -9.21
CA ALA A 75 -3.69 -6.05 -10.00
C ALA A 75 -2.55 -6.93 -10.57
N ALA A 76 -1.99 -7.81 -9.74
CA ALA A 76 -0.98 -8.77 -10.17
C ALA A 76 -1.52 -9.77 -11.19
N GLN A 77 -2.72 -10.34 -11.00
CA GLN A 77 -3.29 -11.26 -11.98
C GLN A 77 -3.61 -10.58 -13.32
N LEU A 78 -4.07 -9.33 -13.30
CA LEU A 78 -4.37 -8.54 -14.50
C LEU A 78 -3.11 -8.19 -15.31
N TYR A 79 -1.93 -8.18 -14.67
CA TYR A 79 -0.65 -8.03 -15.37
C TYR A 79 -0.41 -9.18 -16.39
N LEU A 80 -0.81 -10.42 -16.07
CA LEU A 80 -0.71 -11.55 -17.01
C LEU A 80 -1.99 -11.78 -17.82
N TYR A 81 -3.17 -11.57 -17.23
CA TYR A 81 -4.46 -11.95 -17.80
C TYR A 81 -5.33 -10.74 -18.13
N ARG A 82 -5.04 -10.14 -19.27
CA ARG A 82 -5.77 -8.99 -19.81
C ARG A 82 -6.82 -9.43 -20.83
N LYS A 83 -7.84 -10.18 -20.37
CA LYS A 83 -9.02 -10.52 -21.21
C LYS A 83 -10.15 -9.51 -21.07
N ASP A 84 -10.09 -8.68 -20.05
CA ASP A 84 -11.19 -7.80 -19.64
C ASP A 84 -11.04 -6.41 -20.26
N ASN A 85 -12.18 -5.81 -20.60
CA ASN A 85 -12.24 -4.44 -21.12
C ASN A 85 -12.24 -3.42 -19.96
N THR A 86 -12.00 -2.14 -20.28
CA THR A 86 -11.93 -1.03 -19.31
C THR A 86 -13.15 -0.95 -18.38
N SER A 87 -14.34 -1.27 -18.89
CA SER A 87 -15.58 -1.28 -18.08
C SER A 87 -15.61 -2.35 -16.99
N GLN A 88 -14.84 -3.44 -17.13
CA GLN A 88 -14.77 -4.50 -16.12
C GLN A 88 -13.73 -4.20 -15.03
N LEU A 89 -12.76 -3.32 -15.28
CA LEU A 89 -11.70 -2.98 -14.31
C LEU A 89 -12.25 -2.40 -13.01
N THR A 90 -13.27 -1.54 -13.08
CA THR A 90 -13.90 -0.96 -11.88
C THR A 90 -14.70 -1.97 -11.06
N THR A 91 -15.10 -3.10 -11.66
CA THR A 91 -15.74 -4.21 -10.96
C THR A 91 -14.71 -5.11 -10.28
N ILE A 92 -13.57 -5.33 -10.93
CA ILE A 92 -12.48 -6.19 -10.42
C ILE A 92 -11.67 -5.47 -9.33
N LEU A 93 -11.41 -4.19 -9.54
CA LEU A 93 -10.65 -3.30 -8.66
C LEU A 93 -11.54 -2.13 -8.20
N PRO A 94 -12.58 -2.40 -7.40
CA PRO A 94 -13.46 -1.35 -6.92
C PRO A 94 -12.72 -0.34 -6.04
N ALA A 95 -13.13 0.92 -6.10
CA ALA A 95 -12.65 1.93 -5.18
C ALA A 95 -13.01 1.57 -3.74
N TYR A 96 -12.17 1.97 -2.78
CA TYR A 96 -12.50 1.86 -1.37
C TYR A 96 -13.71 2.77 -1.03
N PRO A 97 -14.76 2.25 -0.37
CA PRO A 97 -16.06 2.93 -0.29
C PRO A 97 -16.10 4.12 0.69
N LYS A 98 -15.10 4.25 1.57
CA LYS A 98 -15.05 5.27 2.65
C LYS A 98 -13.82 6.15 2.47
N GLU A 99 -13.77 7.30 3.13
CA GLU A 99 -12.49 7.99 3.34
C GLU A 99 -11.66 7.21 4.37
N PRO A 100 -10.38 6.88 4.09
CA PRO A 100 -9.61 6.01 4.96
C PRO A 100 -9.12 6.79 6.18
N ASP A 101 -9.39 6.24 7.36
CA ASP A 101 -8.80 6.68 8.62
C ASP A 101 -7.48 5.95 8.89
N ALA A 102 -6.88 6.17 10.07
CA ALA A 102 -5.60 5.55 10.42
C ALA A 102 -5.66 4.01 10.48
N PRO A 103 -6.66 3.36 11.13
CA PRO A 103 -6.90 1.93 11.02
C PRO A 103 -6.91 1.43 9.57
N ALA A 104 -7.70 2.07 8.70
CA ALA A 104 -7.84 1.65 7.31
C ALA A 104 -6.52 1.78 6.53
N LEU A 105 -5.81 2.90 6.68
CA LEU A 105 -4.53 3.15 6.01
C LEU A 105 -3.48 2.09 6.38
N LEU A 106 -3.28 1.84 7.67
CA LEU A 106 -2.26 0.89 8.13
C LEU A 106 -2.64 -0.56 7.81
N SER A 107 -3.92 -0.91 7.91
CA SER A 107 -4.40 -2.26 7.62
C SER A 107 -4.31 -2.60 6.12
N ALA A 108 -4.69 -1.67 5.24
CA ALA A 108 -4.54 -1.85 3.79
C ALA A 108 -3.06 -1.85 3.35
N ASP A 109 -2.21 -1.07 4.02
CA ASP A 109 -0.79 -0.93 3.71
C ASP A 109 0.00 -2.25 3.81
N LEU A 110 -0.46 -3.21 4.64
CA LEU A 110 0.12 -4.55 4.72
C LEU A 110 0.32 -5.18 3.34
N CYS A 111 -0.61 -4.94 2.42
CA CYS A 111 -0.55 -5.41 1.04
C CYS A 111 -0.28 -4.28 0.03
N LEU A 112 -0.85 -3.09 0.23
CA LEU A 112 -0.73 -2.02 -0.76
C LEU A 112 0.69 -1.48 -0.90
N ARG A 113 1.57 -1.64 0.09
CA ARG A 113 3.00 -1.25 -0.04
C ARG A 113 3.76 -1.95 -1.16
N PHE A 114 3.22 -3.05 -1.71
CA PHE A 114 3.76 -3.77 -2.86
C PHE A 114 3.14 -3.34 -4.19
N LEU A 115 2.01 -2.63 -4.17
CA LEU A 115 1.30 -2.22 -5.37
C LEU A 115 2.09 -1.25 -6.26
N PRO A 116 2.91 -0.30 -5.74
CA PRO A 116 3.72 0.57 -6.60
C PRO A 116 4.68 -0.20 -7.50
N GLN A 117 5.19 -1.36 -7.07
CA GLN A 117 6.03 -2.21 -7.91
C GLN A 117 5.24 -2.83 -9.07
N VAL A 118 3.97 -3.20 -8.84
CA VAL A 118 3.07 -3.66 -9.91
C VAL A 118 2.83 -2.54 -10.93
N VAL A 119 2.62 -1.31 -10.46
CA VAL A 119 2.49 -0.13 -11.34
C VAL A 119 3.77 0.09 -12.16
N ALA A 120 4.95 -0.03 -11.54
CA ALA A 120 6.23 0.09 -12.24
C ALA A 120 6.40 -0.98 -13.33
N MET A 121 6.03 -2.23 -13.05
CA MET A 121 6.06 -3.32 -14.04
C MET A 121 5.09 -3.07 -15.20
N LEU A 122 3.89 -2.56 -14.93
CA LEU A 122 2.93 -2.16 -15.96
C LEU A 122 3.50 -1.05 -16.84
N LYS A 123 4.01 0.04 -16.24
CA LYS A 123 4.64 1.16 -16.96
C LYS A 123 5.81 0.72 -17.84
N ALA A 124 6.63 -0.22 -17.37
CA ALA A 124 7.76 -0.76 -18.13
C ALA A 124 7.32 -1.60 -19.34
N THR A 125 6.10 -2.14 -19.31
CA THR A 125 5.53 -2.96 -20.38
C THR A 125 4.74 -2.10 -21.38
N ASP A 126 3.90 -1.20 -20.87
CA ASP A 126 3.02 -0.30 -21.63
C ASP A 126 2.70 0.92 -20.77
N THR A 127 3.21 2.10 -21.13
CA THR A 127 3.01 3.33 -20.35
C THR A 127 1.56 3.82 -20.39
N GLU A 128 0.80 3.42 -21.40
CA GLU A 128 -0.61 3.78 -21.61
C GLU A 128 -1.56 2.68 -21.08
N ASP A 129 -1.03 1.74 -20.28
CA ASP A 129 -1.83 0.67 -19.71
C ASP A 129 -2.98 1.24 -18.86
N LEU A 130 -4.21 0.95 -19.27
CA LEU A 130 -5.45 1.43 -18.63
C LEU A 130 -5.60 1.02 -17.15
N LEU A 131 -4.81 0.08 -16.66
CA LEU A 131 -4.74 -0.31 -15.25
C LEU A 131 -3.96 0.70 -14.41
N ILE A 132 -2.92 1.35 -14.97
CA ILE A 132 -2.09 2.33 -14.28
C ILE A 132 -2.93 3.45 -13.63
N PRO A 133 -3.83 4.16 -14.34
CA PRO A 133 -4.63 5.21 -13.71
C PRO A 133 -5.58 4.69 -12.62
N VAL A 134 -6.06 3.45 -12.73
CA VAL A 134 -6.91 2.83 -11.69
C VAL A 134 -6.10 2.58 -10.42
N LEU A 135 -4.91 2.00 -10.55
CA LEU A 135 -4.05 1.70 -9.39
C LEU A 135 -3.49 2.98 -8.76
N ASN A 136 -3.12 3.98 -9.56
CA ASN A 136 -2.67 5.27 -9.04
C ASN A 136 -3.78 5.95 -8.23
N LYS A 137 -5.03 5.91 -8.68
CA LYS A 137 -6.16 6.45 -7.89
C LYS A 137 -6.32 5.77 -6.53
N HIS A 138 -6.07 4.45 -6.45
CA HIS A 138 -6.10 3.73 -5.18
C HIS A 138 -4.91 4.14 -4.29
N LEU A 139 -3.72 4.30 -4.87
CA LEU A 139 -2.51 4.75 -4.17
C LEU A 139 -2.58 6.22 -3.72
N GLU A 140 -3.22 7.11 -4.47
CA GLU A 140 -3.48 8.49 -4.06
C GLU A 140 -4.34 8.54 -2.78
N LYS A 141 -5.35 7.66 -2.71
CA LYS A 141 -6.22 7.55 -1.53
C LYS A 141 -5.53 6.85 -0.35
N PHE A 142 -4.65 5.90 -0.63
CA PHE A 142 -3.85 5.16 0.36
C PHE A 142 -2.36 5.53 0.26
N HIS A 143 -2.09 6.83 0.30
CA HIS A 143 -0.78 7.42 -0.01
C HIS A 143 0.35 6.96 0.90
N TYR A 144 0.06 6.46 2.11
CA TYR A 144 1.09 5.85 2.96
C TYR A 144 1.86 4.72 2.25
N SER A 145 1.20 3.98 1.36
CA SER A 145 1.78 2.86 0.62
C SER A 145 2.66 3.26 -0.55
N VAL A 146 2.60 4.52 -1.02
CA VAL A 146 3.35 5.00 -2.20
C VAL A 146 4.64 5.74 -1.83
N ILE A 147 4.88 6.04 -0.55
CA ILE A 147 6.13 6.67 -0.09
C ILE A 147 7.33 5.86 -0.58
N GLY A 148 8.33 6.50 -1.16
CA GLY A 148 9.53 5.94 -1.80
C GLY A 148 9.34 5.49 -3.25
N PHE A 149 8.20 5.81 -3.86
CA PHE A 149 7.92 5.56 -5.27
C PHE A 149 7.48 6.85 -5.96
N GLU A 150 7.43 6.81 -7.30
CA GLU A 150 6.96 7.94 -8.10
C GLU A 150 5.51 8.30 -7.75
N ALA A 151 5.33 9.48 -7.17
CA ALA A 151 4.06 10.02 -6.70
C ALA A 151 4.11 11.55 -6.74
N ASN A 152 2.94 12.19 -6.65
CA ASN A 152 2.82 13.64 -6.48
C ASN A 152 2.19 13.96 -5.12
N PRO A 153 2.99 14.12 -4.04
CA PRO A 153 2.47 14.37 -2.69
C PRO A 153 1.59 15.61 -2.57
N ASN A 154 1.72 16.59 -3.47
CA ASN A 154 0.91 17.80 -3.45
C ASN A 154 -0.56 17.57 -3.83
N SER A 155 -0.92 16.41 -4.39
CA SER A 155 -2.33 16.04 -4.63
C SER A 155 -2.96 15.27 -3.47
N PHE A 156 -2.20 14.95 -2.41
CA PHE A 156 -2.67 14.09 -1.33
C PHE A 156 -3.33 14.88 -0.22
N ASN A 157 -4.28 14.23 0.46
CA ASN A 157 -4.91 14.76 1.67
C ASN A 157 -4.18 14.23 2.91
N PHE A 158 -3.43 15.11 3.59
CA PHE A 158 -2.70 14.77 4.81
C PHE A 158 -3.46 15.08 6.11
N SER A 159 -4.72 15.55 6.04
CA SER A 159 -5.48 15.95 7.23
C SER A 159 -5.55 14.88 8.32
N ILE A 160 -5.60 13.59 7.96
CA ILE A 160 -5.59 12.45 8.89
C ILE A 160 -4.30 12.37 9.74
N LEU A 161 -3.18 12.87 9.25
CA LEU A 161 -1.91 12.88 9.99
C LEU A 161 -1.94 13.87 11.15
N ASN A 162 -2.81 14.89 11.10
CA ASN A 162 -2.98 15.83 12.21
C ASN A 162 -3.83 15.23 13.35
N THR A 163 -4.57 14.15 13.11
CA THR A 163 -5.47 13.54 14.09
C THR A 163 -4.95 12.21 14.65
N ASN A 164 -3.90 11.63 14.06
CA ASN A 164 -3.31 10.38 14.53
C ASN A 164 -1.77 10.45 14.59
N GLN A 165 -1.22 10.52 15.82
CA GLN A 165 0.22 10.64 16.06
C GLN A 165 1.02 9.40 15.65
N CYS A 166 0.46 8.21 15.86
CA CYS A 166 1.08 6.95 15.44
C CYS A 166 1.29 6.93 13.92
N LEU A 167 0.21 7.12 13.15
CA LEU A 167 0.28 7.17 11.70
C LEU A 167 1.22 8.28 11.22
N LYS A 168 1.17 9.48 11.82
CA LYS A 168 2.07 10.59 11.45
C LYS A 168 3.54 10.20 11.61
N GLN A 169 3.92 9.62 12.75
CA GLN A 169 5.30 9.21 12.98
C GLN A 169 5.72 8.11 12.01
N LEU A 170 4.89 7.09 11.80
CA LEU A 170 5.13 6.03 10.81
C LEU A 170 5.31 6.57 9.38
N TYR A 171 4.60 7.66 9.05
CA TYR A 171 4.70 8.37 7.78
C TYR A 171 6.09 9.00 7.62
N LEU A 172 6.52 9.77 8.62
CA LEU A 172 7.82 10.45 8.63
C LEU A 172 8.97 9.45 8.63
N ASP A 173 8.87 8.41 9.46
CA ASP A 173 9.87 7.33 9.52
C ASP A 173 10.06 6.69 8.15
N ARG A 174 8.96 6.38 7.44
CA ARG A 174 9.03 5.79 6.11
C ARG A 174 9.62 6.75 5.07
N ILE A 175 9.29 8.05 5.12
CA ILE A 175 9.90 9.06 4.24
C ILE A 175 11.41 9.14 4.48
N ILE A 176 11.82 9.18 5.75
CA ILE A 176 13.23 9.23 6.14
C ILE A 176 13.95 7.97 5.70
N GLU A 177 13.39 6.79 5.98
CA GLU A 177 13.94 5.49 5.61
C GLU A 177 14.15 5.39 4.09
N ARG A 178 13.13 5.78 3.32
CA ARG A 178 13.15 5.68 1.85
C ARG A 178 13.81 6.86 1.16
N LYS A 179 14.24 7.88 1.91
CA LYS A 179 14.85 9.11 1.39
C LYS A 179 13.98 9.77 0.31
N ASP A 180 12.67 9.81 0.54
CA ASP A 180 11.72 10.29 -0.46
C ASP A 180 11.66 11.81 -0.53
N ILE A 181 12.45 12.37 -1.46
CA ILE A 181 12.56 13.81 -1.68
C ILE A 181 11.22 14.43 -2.10
N ALA A 182 10.42 13.74 -2.93
CA ALA A 182 9.16 14.30 -3.41
C ALA A 182 8.20 14.56 -2.24
N PHE A 183 8.16 13.64 -1.27
CA PHE A 183 7.40 13.86 -0.04
C PHE A 183 8.03 14.92 0.86
N ALA A 184 9.35 14.91 1.01
CA ALA A 184 10.03 15.88 1.87
C ALA A 184 9.93 17.32 1.37
N GLU A 185 9.72 17.53 0.07
CA GLU A 185 9.52 18.85 -0.53
C GLU A 185 8.11 19.42 -0.37
N ASN A 186 7.11 18.58 -0.07
CA ASN A 186 5.75 19.05 0.24
C ASN A 186 5.75 19.92 1.51
N GLU A 187 5.10 21.08 1.46
CA GLU A 187 5.20 22.10 2.53
C GLU A 187 4.77 21.61 3.92
N GLU A 188 3.68 20.85 4.03
CA GLU A 188 3.22 20.32 5.33
C GLU A 188 4.20 19.26 5.87
N VAL A 189 4.60 18.32 5.01
CA VAL A 189 5.53 17.25 5.36
C VAL A 189 6.91 17.81 5.72
N LYS A 190 7.36 18.83 5.00
CA LYS A 190 8.63 19.53 5.22
C LYS A 190 8.70 20.10 6.64
N GLN A 191 7.64 20.77 7.07
CA GLN A 191 7.55 21.29 8.43
C GLN A 191 7.65 20.16 9.46
N TRP A 192 6.90 19.07 9.27
CA TRP A 192 6.93 17.94 10.20
C TRP A 192 8.28 17.22 10.24
N LEU A 193 8.97 17.10 9.11
CA LEU A 193 10.32 16.53 9.06
C LEU A 193 11.33 17.39 9.81
N ASN A 194 11.26 18.72 9.67
CA ASN A 194 12.13 19.63 10.41
C ASN A 194 11.88 19.55 11.92
N GLU A 195 10.62 19.44 12.35
CA GLU A 195 10.26 19.23 13.76
C GLU A 195 10.73 17.86 14.28
N CYS A 196 10.57 16.80 13.49
CA CYS A 196 10.91 15.43 13.87
C CYS A 196 12.42 15.18 13.94
N LEU A 197 13.18 15.71 12.97
CA LEU A 197 14.62 15.47 12.87
C LEU A 197 15.45 16.37 13.79
N GLY A 198 15.00 17.60 14.04
CA GLY A 198 15.73 18.59 14.83
C GLY A 198 17.21 18.70 14.42
N ASP A 199 18.10 18.73 15.42
CA ASP A 199 19.55 18.82 15.21
C ASP A 199 20.17 17.55 14.59
N HIS A 200 19.43 16.43 14.57
CA HIS A 200 19.90 15.15 14.05
C HIS A 200 19.66 14.96 12.55
N LYS A 201 19.16 15.99 11.85
CA LYS A 201 18.92 15.95 10.40
C LYS A 201 20.10 15.39 9.60
N LYS A 202 21.32 15.83 9.88
CA LYS A 202 22.53 15.35 9.17
C LYS A 202 22.86 13.87 9.43
N ILE A 203 22.43 13.32 10.57
CA ILE A 203 22.63 11.91 10.92
C ILE A 203 21.62 11.05 10.18
N PHE A 204 20.35 11.45 10.23
CA PHE A 204 19.28 10.66 9.65
C PHE A 204 19.15 10.87 8.15
N TRP A 205 19.45 12.03 7.59
CA TRP A 205 19.33 12.33 6.15
C TRP A 205 20.22 13.50 5.70
N GLU A 206 21.50 13.20 5.44
CA GLU A 206 22.51 14.20 5.08
C GLU A 206 22.17 15.03 3.83
N GLN A 207 21.61 14.41 2.78
CA GLN A 207 21.32 15.12 1.52
C GLN A 207 20.07 16.00 1.56
N LEU A 208 19.30 15.98 2.66
CA LEU A 208 18.04 16.70 2.71
C LEU A 208 18.28 18.21 2.83
N THR A 209 17.82 18.99 1.86
CA THR A 209 18.09 20.45 1.77
C THR A 209 16.97 21.34 2.31
N ILE A 210 15.96 20.75 2.97
CA ILE A 210 14.76 21.47 3.47
C ILE A 210 14.97 22.28 4.75
#